data_AF-V9ERX7-F1
#
_entry.id   AF-V9ERX7-F1
#
_cell.length_a   1.000
_cell.length_b   1.000
_cell.length_c   1.000
_cell.angle_alpha   90.00
_cell.angle_beta   90.00
_cell.angle_gamma   90.00
#
_symmetry.space_group_name_H-M   'P 1'
#
loop_
_entity.id
_entity.type
_entity.pdbx_description
1 polymer ?
#
loop_
_entity_poly.entity_id
_entity_poly.type
_entity_poly.pdbx_seq_one_letter_code
_entity_poly.pdbx_strand_id
1 'polypeptide(L)'
;MITCGHAVGDHNSKCLLDFLEYIVNYAADLTLVEEFITEYCPRLAGSSGNESLVLGISSIIRSFNWNDIEEAILNLTIQVPDWGIWKSEENIPRIDVEMTLRVIGGLDRGPAQQNLLTLAVDKAAKLDSKELQHPGILNLLWKWTIRTDDSKIFGTVATKCSKMDSSQLGPVIEALLVYIGELAPSDGKVDILKSLMSKRIEWLKQQIEGLDR
;
A
#
# COMPACT_ATOMS: atom_id res chain seq x y z
N MET A 1 33.45 18.11 10.13
CA MET A 1 32.29 18.67 9.43
C MET A 1 31.14 17.70 9.69
N ILE A 2 30.37 17.97 10.74
CA ILE A 2 29.30 17.08 11.22
C ILE A 2 28.09 17.32 10.30
N THR A 3 27.57 16.24 9.72
CA THR A 3 26.47 16.26 8.76
C THR A 3 25.16 16.61 9.46
N CYS A 4 24.64 17.82 9.24
CA CYS A 4 23.34 18.30 9.72
C CYS A 4 22.12 17.63 9.04
N GLY A 5 22.27 16.46 8.42
CA GLY A 5 21.19 15.80 7.68
C GLY A 5 20.12 15.15 8.57
N HIS A 6 20.49 14.63 9.74
CA HIS A 6 19.56 13.89 10.60
C HIS A 6 18.63 14.82 11.42
N ALA A 7 19.13 15.98 11.86
CA ALA A 7 18.35 16.89 12.72
C ALA A 7 17.21 17.62 11.98
N VAL A 8 17.35 17.85 10.67
CA VAL A 8 16.34 18.54 9.85
C VAL A 8 15.16 17.61 9.53
N GLY A 9 15.42 16.31 9.31
CA GLY A 9 14.38 15.30 9.09
C GLY A 9 13.49 15.08 10.32
N ASP A 10 14.09 15.02 11.51
CA ASP A 10 13.38 14.84 12.78
C ASP A 10 12.55 16.06 13.18
N HIS A 11 13.06 17.28 12.95
CA HIS A 11 12.33 18.50 13.31
C HIS A 11 11.09 18.71 12.43
N ASN A 12 11.21 18.50 11.11
CA ASN A 12 10.07 18.62 10.19
C ASN A 12 9.01 17.55 10.45
N SER A 13 9.43 16.32 10.78
CA SER A 13 8.53 15.24 11.16
C SER A 13 7.76 15.56 12.45
N LYS A 14 8.45 16.13 13.45
CA LYS A 14 7.81 16.56 14.69
C LYS A 14 6.80 17.68 14.47
N CYS A 15 7.15 18.72 13.71
CA CYS A 15 6.22 19.82 13.41
C CYS A 15 4.98 19.33 12.66
N LEU A 16 5.13 18.38 11.73
CA LEU A 16 4.00 17.76 11.04
C LEU A 16 3.10 16.99 12.03
N LEU A 17 3.69 16.19 12.92
CA LEU A 17 2.94 15.45 13.94
C LEU A 17 2.24 16.38 14.93
N ASP A 18 2.90 17.44 15.40
CA ASP A 18 2.32 18.45 16.29
C ASP A 18 1.13 19.17 15.61
N PHE A 19 1.25 19.47 14.31
CA PHE A 19 0.16 20.08 13.53
C PHE A 19 -1.02 19.12 13.33
N LEU A 20 -0.75 17.85 13.00
CA LEU A 20 -1.77 16.81 12.90
C LEU A 20 -2.47 16.58 14.23
N GLU A 21 -1.72 16.58 15.34
CA GLU A 21 -2.27 16.49 16.69
C GLU A 21 -3.18 17.70 16.98
N TYR A 22 -2.78 18.90 16.57
CA TYR A 22 -3.62 20.09 16.68
C TYR A 22 -4.94 19.94 15.91
N ILE A 23 -4.88 19.51 14.65
CA ILE A 23 -6.07 19.29 13.81
C ILE A 23 -7.02 18.30 14.48
N VAL A 24 -6.48 17.15 14.90
CA VAL A 24 -7.25 16.02 15.43
C VAL A 24 -7.83 16.32 16.80
N ASN A 25 -7.05 16.89 17.71
CA ASN A 25 -7.45 17.01 19.12
C ASN A 25 -8.08 18.36 19.48
N TYR A 26 -7.83 19.41 18.70
CA TYR A 26 -8.17 20.79 19.11
C TYR A 26 -9.00 21.56 18.09
N ALA A 27 -8.73 21.43 16.79
CA ALA A 27 -9.45 22.20 15.78
C ALA A 27 -10.85 21.64 15.50
N ALA A 28 -10.97 20.31 15.32
CA ALA A 28 -12.18 19.64 14.83
C ALA A 28 -12.83 20.33 13.60
N ASP A 29 -12.03 21.08 12.83
CA ASP A 29 -12.47 21.90 11.72
C ASP A 29 -12.31 21.12 10.42
N LEU A 30 -13.44 20.72 9.84
CA LEU A 30 -13.49 19.98 8.58
C LEU A 30 -12.82 20.75 7.44
N THR A 31 -12.91 22.07 7.42
CA THR A 31 -12.28 22.91 6.38
C THR A 31 -10.76 22.76 6.44
N LEU A 32 -10.20 22.80 7.65
CA LEU A 32 -8.76 22.65 7.86
C LEU A 32 -8.27 21.24 7.53
N VAL A 33 -9.08 20.23 7.84
CA VAL A 33 -8.80 18.83 7.48
C VAL A 33 -8.81 18.64 5.96
N GLU A 34 -9.84 19.16 5.28
CA GLU A 34 -9.95 19.10 3.82
C GLU A 34 -8.78 19.83 3.15
N GLU A 35 -8.45 21.05 3.61
CA GLU A 35 -7.30 21.81 3.09
C GLU A 35 -5.99 21.03 3.32
N PHE A 36 -5.79 20.46 4.52
CA PHE A 36 -4.63 19.64 4.80
C PHE A 36 -4.52 18.44 3.85
N ILE A 37 -5.60 17.69 3.67
CA ILE A 37 -5.64 16.49 2.81
C ILE A 37 -5.40 16.87 1.33
N THR A 38 -6.01 17.95 0.85
CA THR A 38 -6.01 18.29 -0.58
C THR A 38 -4.79 19.09 -1.01
N GLU A 39 -4.25 19.97 -0.17
CA GLU A 39 -3.17 20.89 -0.54
C GLU A 39 -1.80 20.51 0.02
N TYR A 40 -1.76 19.98 1.25
CA TYR A 40 -0.50 19.73 1.96
C TYR A 40 -0.04 18.28 1.83
N CYS A 41 -0.91 17.32 2.16
CA CYS A 41 -0.61 15.88 2.09
C CYS A 41 0.05 15.44 0.78
N PRO A 42 -0.43 15.86 -0.42
CA PRO A 42 0.17 15.44 -1.68
C PRO A 42 1.65 15.79 -1.76
N ARG A 43 2.08 16.92 -1.18
CA ARG A 43 3.43 17.47 -1.31
C ARG A 43 4.41 16.94 -0.26
N LEU A 44 3.92 16.25 0.76
CA LEU A 44 4.72 15.80 1.91
C LEU A 44 5.36 14.42 1.69
N ALA A 45 4.83 13.63 0.77
CA ALA A 45 5.35 12.31 0.46
C ALA A 45 6.52 12.41 -0.53
N GLY A 46 7.66 11.83 -0.15
CA GLY A 46 8.92 11.97 -0.90
C GLY A 46 10.10 12.40 -0.03
N SER A 47 9.85 12.81 1.22
CA SER A 47 10.88 12.81 2.25
C SER A 47 11.13 11.37 2.72
N SER A 48 12.38 10.96 2.90
CA SER A 48 12.69 9.65 3.46
C SER A 48 12.07 9.53 4.85
N GLY A 49 11.11 8.62 5.02
CA GLY A 49 10.41 8.40 6.29
C GLY A 49 8.94 8.85 6.26
N ASN A 50 8.12 8.26 5.39
CA ASN A 50 6.69 8.59 5.28
C ASN A 50 5.85 8.09 6.47
N GLU A 51 6.46 7.46 7.49
CA GLU A 51 5.78 6.92 8.66
C GLU A 51 4.94 7.97 9.39
N SER A 52 5.47 9.18 9.59
CA SER A 52 4.72 10.28 10.24
C SER A 52 3.47 10.69 9.46
N LEU A 53 3.57 10.69 8.12
CA LEU A 53 2.43 11.01 7.25
C LEU A 53 1.39 9.89 7.28
N VAL A 54 1.81 8.62 7.24
CA VAL A 54 0.92 7.46 7.40
C VAL A 54 0.17 7.54 8.73
N LEU A 55 0.88 7.82 9.82
CA LEU A 55 0.30 7.97 11.16
C LEU A 55 -0.69 9.14 11.19
N GLY A 56 -0.33 10.28 10.61
CA GLY A 56 -1.18 11.47 10.51
C GLY A 56 -2.49 11.21 9.80
N ILE A 57 -2.43 10.67 8.59
CA ILE A 57 -3.62 10.32 7.79
C ILE A 57 -4.47 9.31 8.54
N SER A 58 -3.85 8.28 9.15
CA SER A 58 -4.56 7.28 9.94
C SER A 58 -5.27 7.90 11.15
N SER A 59 -4.66 8.88 11.82
CA SER A 59 -5.26 9.59 12.95
C SER A 59 -6.43 10.47 12.52
N ILE A 60 -6.32 11.17 11.39
CA ILE A 60 -7.44 11.94 10.81
C ILE A 60 -8.63 11.01 10.54
N ILE A 61 -8.40 9.90 9.82
CA ILE A 61 -9.47 8.95 9.46
C ILE A 61 -10.16 8.36 10.70
N ARG A 62 -9.42 8.12 11.78
CA ARG A 62 -10.01 7.60 13.03
C ARG A 62 -10.78 8.64 13.83
N SER A 63 -10.47 9.92 13.67
CA SER A 63 -10.98 10.99 14.54
C SER A 63 -12.19 11.71 13.94
N PHE A 64 -12.29 11.74 12.62
CA PHE A 64 -13.39 12.35 11.90
C PHE A 64 -14.38 11.30 11.42
N ASN A 65 -15.65 11.70 11.25
CA ASN A 65 -16.64 10.84 10.65
C ASN A 65 -16.26 10.58 9.19
N TRP A 66 -16.16 9.29 8.83
CA TRP A 66 -15.69 8.87 7.51
C TRP A 66 -16.44 9.57 6.37
N ASN A 67 -17.77 9.69 6.46
CA ASN A 67 -18.58 10.28 5.39
C ASN A 67 -18.25 11.75 5.11
N ASP A 68 -17.71 12.48 6.10
CA ASP A 68 -17.39 13.89 5.96
C ASP A 68 -16.03 14.10 5.25
N ILE A 69 -15.13 13.12 5.31
CA ILE A 69 -13.76 13.22 4.78
C ILE A 69 -13.46 12.22 3.67
N GLU A 70 -14.39 11.33 3.36
CA GLU A 70 -14.24 10.22 2.42
C GLU A 70 -13.76 10.71 1.05
N GLU A 71 -14.42 11.71 0.50
CA GLU A 71 -14.09 12.23 -0.83
C GLU A 71 -12.67 12.78 -0.88
N ALA A 72 -12.28 13.59 0.12
CA ALA A 72 -10.94 14.16 0.20
C ALA A 72 -9.87 13.07 0.32
N ILE A 73 -10.11 12.04 1.15
CA ILE A 73 -9.17 10.94 1.37
C ILE A 73 -9.07 10.03 0.14
N LEU A 74 -10.18 9.68 -0.52
CA LEU A 74 -10.15 8.79 -1.68
C LEU A 74 -9.54 9.46 -2.92
N ASN A 75 -9.66 10.80 -3.01
CA ASN A 75 -9.04 11.59 -4.08
C ASN A 75 -7.59 11.97 -3.78
N LEU A 76 -7.09 11.72 -2.57
CA LEU A 76 -5.70 11.98 -2.23
C LEU A 76 -4.76 11.20 -3.16
N THR A 77 -3.94 11.94 -3.89
CA THR A 77 -2.91 11.39 -4.77
C THR A 77 -1.59 12.04 -4.40
N ILE A 78 -0.60 11.22 -4.04
CA ILE A 78 0.73 11.68 -3.67
C ILE A 78 1.44 12.33 -4.87
N GLN A 79 1.99 13.53 -4.66
CA GLN A 79 2.85 14.23 -5.60
C GLN A 79 4.30 14.09 -5.16
N VAL A 80 5.17 13.63 -6.07
CA VAL A 80 6.61 13.62 -5.80
C VAL A 80 7.17 15.00 -6.15
N PRO A 81 7.93 15.67 -5.25
CA PRO A 81 8.45 17.00 -5.51
C PRO A 81 9.36 17.06 -6.74
N ASP A 82 9.31 18.18 -7.46
CA ASP A 82 10.00 18.38 -8.76
C ASP A 82 11.55 18.51 -8.65
N TRP A 83 12.09 18.52 -7.43
CA TRP A 83 13.50 18.76 -7.15
C TRP A 83 14.28 17.47 -6.80
N GLY A 84 14.66 16.67 -7.80
CA GLY A 84 15.75 15.70 -7.65
C GLY A 84 15.56 14.34 -8.31
N ILE A 85 16.61 13.51 -8.21
CA ILE A 85 16.95 12.24 -8.89
C ILE A 85 15.85 11.15 -8.87
N TRP A 86 14.73 11.39 -8.17
CA TRP A 86 13.56 10.52 -8.04
C TRP A 86 12.50 10.73 -9.11
N LYS A 87 12.73 11.66 -10.04
CA LYS A 87 11.86 12.00 -11.18
C LYS A 87 11.88 10.93 -12.28
N SER A 88 11.68 9.66 -11.94
CA SER A 88 11.03 8.77 -12.90
C SER A 88 9.56 8.76 -12.53
N GLU A 89 8.73 9.38 -13.37
CA GLU A 89 7.26 9.31 -13.28
C GLU A 89 6.76 7.86 -13.07
N GLU A 90 7.57 6.89 -13.52
CA GLU A 90 7.46 5.43 -13.26
C GLU A 90 7.36 5.00 -11.79
N ASN A 91 7.66 5.85 -10.79
CA ASN A 91 7.58 5.45 -9.37
C ASN A 91 6.35 6.00 -8.64
N ILE A 92 5.64 6.98 -9.20
CA ILE A 92 4.54 7.67 -8.53
C ILE A 92 3.35 6.74 -8.27
N PRO A 93 2.87 5.95 -9.25
CA PRO A 93 1.75 5.02 -9.02
C PRO A 93 2.08 3.99 -7.92
N ARG A 94 3.32 3.50 -7.89
CA ARG A 94 3.81 2.60 -6.85
C ARG A 94 3.76 3.22 -5.45
N ILE A 95 4.29 4.44 -5.29
CA ILE A 95 4.34 5.14 -3.99
C ILE A 95 2.92 5.37 -3.45
N ASP A 96 2.00 5.77 -4.32
CA ASP A 96 0.62 6.02 -3.98
C ASP A 96 -0.10 4.75 -3.47
N VAL A 97 0.11 3.61 -4.14
CA VAL A 97 -0.39 2.30 -3.68
C VAL A 97 0.24 1.90 -2.35
N GLU A 98 1.57 2.01 -2.21
CA GLU A 98 2.26 1.63 -0.97
C GLU A 98 1.79 2.47 0.22
N MET A 99 1.64 3.78 0.05
CA MET A 99 1.13 4.69 1.09
C MET A 99 -0.29 4.32 1.50
N THR A 100 -1.16 4.07 0.53
CA THR A 100 -2.55 3.65 0.80
C THR A 100 -2.57 2.35 1.62
N LEU A 101 -1.76 1.35 1.23
CA LEU A 101 -1.64 0.07 1.93
C LEU A 101 -1.07 0.20 3.35
N ARG A 102 -0.19 1.18 3.59
CA ARG A 102 0.34 1.50 4.92
C ARG A 102 -0.70 2.17 5.81
N VAL A 103 -1.46 3.14 5.28
CA VAL A 103 -2.57 3.80 6.00
C VAL A 103 -3.62 2.79 6.44
N ILE A 104 -4.02 1.87 5.56
CA ILE A 104 -4.91 0.75 5.90
C ILE A 104 -4.45 0.00 7.15
N GLY A 105 -3.13 -0.15 7.34
CA GLY A 105 -2.57 -0.82 8.51
C GLY A 105 -2.73 -0.09 9.83
N GLY A 106 -3.04 1.20 9.81
CA GLY A 106 -3.49 1.92 10.98
C GLY A 106 -4.98 1.75 11.25
N LEU A 107 -5.82 1.44 10.27
CA LEU A 107 -7.26 1.57 10.45
C LEU A 107 -7.91 0.34 11.11
N ASP A 108 -8.90 0.59 11.96
CA ASP A 108 -9.80 -0.45 12.43
C ASP A 108 -10.66 -1.01 11.28
N ARG A 109 -11.15 -2.24 11.43
CA ARG A 109 -12.04 -2.83 10.43
C ARG A 109 -13.33 -2.02 10.34
N GLY A 110 -13.64 -1.54 9.15
CA GLY A 110 -14.80 -0.69 8.90
C GLY A 110 -14.80 -0.11 7.49
N PRO A 111 -15.77 0.79 7.19
CA PRO A 111 -15.95 1.37 5.86
C PRO A 111 -14.70 2.06 5.32
N ALA A 112 -14.03 2.87 6.14
CA ALA A 112 -12.81 3.58 5.73
C ALA A 112 -11.69 2.61 5.28
N GLN A 113 -11.42 1.57 6.06
CA GLN A 113 -10.43 0.55 5.72
C GLN A 113 -10.81 -0.19 4.44
N GLN A 114 -12.09 -0.58 4.30
CA GLN A 114 -12.58 -1.33 3.14
C GLN A 114 -12.52 -0.50 1.85
N ASN A 115 -12.91 0.77 1.91
CA ASN A 115 -12.90 1.67 0.75
C ASN A 115 -11.47 1.97 0.30
N LEU A 116 -10.55 2.18 1.25
CA LEU A 116 -9.12 2.33 0.94
C LEU A 116 -8.49 1.05 0.40
N LEU A 117 -8.87 -0.13 0.92
CA LEU A 117 -8.38 -1.40 0.38
C LEU A 117 -8.86 -1.63 -1.05
N THR A 118 -10.11 -1.29 -1.34
CA THR A 118 -10.66 -1.32 -2.70
C THR A 118 -9.87 -0.40 -3.62
N LEU A 119 -9.65 0.85 -3.20
CA LEU A 119 -8.84 1.83 -3.94
C LEU A 119 -7.41 1.33 -4.20
N ALA A 120 -6.75 0.79 -3.18
CA ALA A 120 -5.39 0.26 -3.29
C ALA A 120 -5.31 -0.92 -4.27
N VAL A 121 -6.28 -1.83 -4.25
CA VAL A 121 -6.34 -2.97 -5.18
C VAL A 121 -6.62 -2.51 -6.61
N ASP A 122 -7.52 -1.55 -6.81
CA ASP A 122 -7.83 -1.00 -8.14
C ASP A 122 -6.63 -0.26 -8.74
N LYS A 123 -5.87 0.47 -7.92
CA LYS A 123 -4.61 1.10 -8.32
C LYS A 123 -3.53 0.04 -8.60
N ALA A 124 -3.36 -0.95 -7.72
CA ALA A 124 -2.38 -2.03 -7.88
C ALA A 124 -2.63 -2.90 -9.12
N ALA A 125 -3.88 -3.10 -9.52
CA ALA A 125 -4.24 -3.85 -10.72
C ALA A 125 -3.72 -3.19 -12.01
N LYS A 126 -3.49 -1.87 -11.99
CA LYS A 126 -2.99 -1.07 -13.11
C LYS A 126 -1.47 -1.01 -13.18
N LEU A 127 -0.75 -1.34 -12.10
CA LEU A 127 0.71 -1.38 -12.07
C LEU A 127 1.27 -2.44 -13.02
N ASP A 128 2.48 -2.22 -13.51
CA ASP A 128 3.21 -3.28 -14.21
C ASP A 128 3.69 -4.38 -13.24
N SER A 129 4.18 -5.50 -13.79
CA SER A 129 4.63 -6.63 -12.96
C SER A 129 5.82 -6.27 -12.05
N LYS A 130 6.71 -5.38 -12.50
CA LYS A 130 7.93 -5.00 -11.78
C LYS A 130 7.60 -4.10 -10.60
N GLU A 131 6.73 -3.12 -10.78
CA GLU A 131 6.22 -2.26 -9.71
C GLU A 131 5.43 -3.05 -8.68
N LEU A 132 4.52 -3.93 -9.14
CA LEU A 132 3.69 -4.75 -8.26
C LEU A 132 4.52 -5.72 -7.41
N GLN A 133 5.66 -6.18 -7.92
CA GLN A 133 6.59 -7.06 -7.21
C GLN A 133 7.45 -6.33 -6.16
N HIS A 134 7.34 -5.00 -6.04
CA HIS A 134 8.03 -4.27 -4.99
C HIS A 134 7.60 -4.80 -3.62
N PRO A 135 8.53 -5.16 -2.71
CA PRO A 135 8.19 -5.76 -1.42
C PRO A 135 7.27 -4.90 -0.55
N GLY A 136 7.39 -3.57 -0.65
CA GLY A 136 6.52 -2.61 0.04
C GLY A 136 5.05 -2.66 -0.41
N ILE A 137 4.79 -3.10 -1.65
CA ILE A 137 3.43 -3.32 -2.14
C ILE A 137 3.01 -4.76 -1.91
N LEU A 138 3.75 -5.71 -2.48
CA LEU A 138 3.31 -7.09 -2.61
C LEU A 138 2.96 -7.72 -1.26
N ASN A 139 3.79 -7.50 -0.25
CA ASN A 139 3.57 -8.03 1.09
C ASN A 139 2.34 -7.41 1.76
N LEU A 140 2.16 -6.09 1.65
CA LEU A 140 1.00 -5.42 2.24
C LEU A 140 -0.30 -5.77 1.49
N LEU A 141 -0.22 -5.88 0.17
CA LEU A 141 -1.36 -6.24 -0.66
C LEU A 141 -1.88 -7.64 -0.29
N TRP A 142 -1.00 -8.63 -0.19
CA TRP A 142 -1.40 -9.98 0.23
C TRP A 142 -1.86 -10.04 1.68
N LYS A 143 -1.20 -9.32 2.60
CA LYS A 143 -1.64 -9.18 4.00
C LYS A 143 -3.12 -8.77 4.09
N TRP A 144 -3.49 -7.71 3.37
CA TRP A 144 -4.85 -7.15 3.49
C TRP A 144 -5.89 -7.91 2.67
N THR A 145 -5.53 -8.40 1.48
CA THR A 145 -6.46 -9.18 0.64
C THR A 145 -6.73 -10.59 1.17
N ILE A 146 -5.81 -11.19 1.93
CA ILE A 146 -6.10 -12.44 2.64
C ILE A 146 -7.08 -12.19 3.78
N ARG A 147 -6.94 -11.08 4.51
CA ARG A 147 -7.73 -10.75 5.70
C ARG A 147 -9.11 -10.16 5.43
N THR A 148 -9.38 -9.69 4.20
CA THR A 148 -10.70 -9.17 3.83
C THR A 148 -11.68 -10.31 3.55
N ASP A 149 -12.94 -10.11 3.92
CA ASP A 149 -14.04 -11.02 3.57
C ASP A 149 -14.59 -10.76 2.15
N ASP A 150 -14.12 -9.69 1.49
CA ASP A 150 -14.50 -9.36 0.12
C ASP A 150 -13.76 -10.23 -0.89
N SER A 151 -14.47 -11.22 -1.43
CA SER A 151 -13.93 -12.14 -2.44
C SER A 151 -13.55 -11.47 -3.76
N LYS A 152 -14.14 -10.31 -4.09
CA LYS A 152 -13.79 -9.55 -5.30
C LYS A 152 -12.41 -8.92 -5.15
N ILE A 153 -12.12 -8.32 -4.00
CA ILE A 153 -10.81 -7.71 -3.71
C ILE A 153 -9.70 -8.76 -3.83
N PHE A 154 -9.87 -9.92 -3.20
CA PHE A 154 -8.91 -11.02 -3.33
C PHE A 154 -8.81 -11.51 -4.79
N GLY A 155 -9.95 -11.72 -5.45
CA GLY A 155 -10.02 -12.22 -6.81
C GLY A 155 -9.29 -11.33 -7.82
N THR A 156 -9.36 -10.00 -7.65
CA THR A 156 -8.65 -9.04 -8.50
C THR A 156 -7.13 -9.20 -8.41
N VAL A 157 -6.58 -9.27 -7.19
CA VAL A 157 -5.13 -9.45 -6.98
C VAL A 157 -4.67 -10.81 -7.51
N ALA A 158 -5.40 -11.88 -7.18
CA ALA A 158 -5.07 -13.21 -7.68
C ALA A 158 -5.12 -13.30 -9.21
N THR A 159 -6.10 -12.66 -9.84
CA THR A 159 -6.20 -12.60 -11.31
C THR A 159 -5.05 -11.81 -11.94
N LYS A 160 -4.59 -10.75 -11.29
CA LYS A 160 -3.40 -10.01 -11.76
C LYS A 160 -2.15 -10.89 -11.70
N CYS A 161 -1.95 -11.59 -10.58
CA CYS A 161 -0.81 -12.51 -10.42
C CYS A 161 -0.88 -13.71 -11.37
N SER A 162 -2.07 -14.28 -11.63
CA SER A 162 -2.20 -15.43 -12.52
C SER A 162 -1.82 -15.13 -13.97
N LYS A 163 -1.93 -13.85 -14.38
CA LYS A 163 -1.51 -13.35 -15.69
C LYS A 163 0.00 -13.07 -15.80
N MET A 164 0.74 -13.05 -14.69
CA MET A 164 2.20 -12.90 -14.73
C MET A 164 2.88 -14.13 -15.34
N ASP A 165 4.06 -13.93 -15.92
CA ASP A 165 4.90 -15.03 -16.36
C ASP A 165 5.26 -15.94 -15.19
N SER A 166 5.31 -17.26 -15.44
CA SER A 166 5.63 -18.23 -14.38
C SER A 166 7.03 -17.99 -13.78
N SER A 167 7.96 -17.42 -14.56
CA SER A 167 9.30 -17.01 -14.12
C SER A 167 9.28 -15.88 -13.08
N GLN A 168 8.21 -15.07 -13.07
CA GLN A 168 8.02 -13.90 -12.23
C GLN A 168 7.22 -14.17 -10.95
N LEU A 169 6.66 -15.37 -10.79
CA LEU A 169 5.82 -15.69 -9.64
C LEU A 169 6.60 -15.92 -8.33
N GLY A 170 7.93 -16.01 -8.36
CA GLY A 170 8.75 -16.26 -7.17
C GLY A 170 8.43 -15.31 -5.99
N PRO A 171 8.58 -13.98 -6.17
CA PRO A 171 8.25 -13.00 -5.14
C PRO A 171 6.80 -13.06 -4.66
N VAL A 172 5.86 -13.38 -5.56
CA VAL A 172 4.43 -13.54 -5.23
C VAL A 172 4.23 -14.70 -4.26
N ILE A 173 4.84 -15.85 -4.52
CA ILE A 173 4.75 -17.01 -3.64
C ILE A 173 5.41 -16.72 -2.29
N GLU A 174 6.57 -16.06 -2.27
CA GLU A 174 7.23 -15.66 -1.01
C GLU A 174 6.35 -14.77 -0.14
N ALA A 175 5.74 -13.74 -0.72
CA ALA A 175 4.82 -12.86 -0.01
C ALA A 175 3.58 -13.60 0.53
N LEU A 176 3.02 -14.53 -0.25
CA LEU A 176 1.89 -15.35 0.15
C LEU A 176 2.20 -16.27 1.32
N LEU A 177 3.39 -16.88 1.34
CA LEU A 177 3.80 -17.81 2.40
C LEU A 177 3.84 -17.15 3.79
N VAL A 178 4.03 -15.83 3.86
CA VAL A 178 3.98 -15.07 5.12
C VAL A 178 2.59 -15.12 5.76
N TYR A 179 1.53 -15.16 4.96
CA TYR A 179 0.14 -14.98 5.42
C TYR A 179 -0.74 -16.20 5.21
N ILE A 180 -0.28 -17.23 4.49
CA ILE A 180 -1.08 -18.42 4.16
C ILE A 180 -1.59 -19.16 5.40
N GLY A 181 -0.85 -19.10 6.52
CA GLY A 181 -1.26 -19.70 7.80
C GLY A 181 -2.49 -19.02 8.44
N GLU A 182 -2.88 -17.83 7.97
CA GLU A 182 -4.09 -17.15 8.43
C GLU A 182 -5.37 -17.69 7.75
N LEU A 183 -5.24 -18.47 6.67
CA LEU A 183 -6.37 -19.04 5.94
C LEU A 183 -6.81 -20.36 6.56
N ALA A 184 -8.13 -20.54 6.71
CA ALA A 184 -8.68 -21.84 7.01
C ALA A 184 -8.49 -22.79 5.81
N PRO A 185 -8.22 -24.09 6.01
CA PRO A 185 -8.06 -25.04 4.89
C PRO A 185 -9.26 -25.13 3.94
N SER A 186 -10.46 -24.81 4.42
CA SER A 186 -11.70 -24.78 3.65
C SER A 186 -11.98 -23.44 2.96
N ASP A 187 -11.11 -22.45 3.12
CA ASP A 187 -11.27 -21.14 2.49
C ASP A 187 -11.05 -21.27 0.98
N GLY A 188 -12.00 -20.82 0.17
CA GLY A 188 -11.92 -20.87 -1.30
C GLY A 188 -10.72 -20.12 -1.87
N LYS A 189 -10.13 -19.17 -1.12
CA LYS A 189 -8.86 -18.52 -1.47
C LYS A 189 -7.72 -19.52 -1.60
N VAL A 190 -7.70 -20.58 -0.78
CA VAL A 190 -6.63 -21.58 -0.75
C VAL A 190 -6.46 -22.25 -2.11
N ASP A 191 -7.54 -22.59 -2.80
CA ASP A 191 -7.45 -23.26 -4.11
C ASP A 191 -6.90 -22.33 -5.20
N ILE A 192 -7.23 -21.04 -5.13
CA ILE A 192 -6.66 -20.02 -6.02
C ILE A 192 -5.14 -19.90 -5.76
N LEU A 193 -4.71 -19.90 -4.50
CA LEU A 193 -3.29 -19.84 -4.16
C LEU A 193 -2.53 -21.11 -4.61
N LYS A 194 -3.13 -22.30 -4.44
CA LYS A 194 -2.56 -23.56 -4.95
C LYS A 194 -2.35 -23.51 -6.46
N SER A 195 -3.27 -22.89 -7.21
CA SER A 195 -3.12 -22.73 -8.65
C SER A 195 -1.91 -21.86 -9.02
N LEU A 196 -1.68 -20.76 -8.29
CA LEU A 196 -0.50 -19.89 -8.51
C LEU A 196 0.80 -20.65 -8.21
N MET A 197 0.84 -21.39 -7.09
CA MET A 197 2.00 -22.21 -6.72
C MET A 197 2.28 -23.29 -7.76
N SER A 198 1.24 -23.99 -8.24
CA SER A 198 1.38 -25.05 -9.24
C SER A 198 1.98 -24.52 -10.55
N LYS A 199 1.54 -23.34 -11.00
CA LYS A 199 2.10 -22.66 -12.19
C LYS A 199 3.61 -22.39 -12.03
N ARG A 200 4.04 -21.97 -10.83
CA ARG A 200 5.46 -21.74 -10.54
C ARG A 200 6.26 -23.03 -10.45
N ILE A 201 5.73 -24.06 -9.80
CA ILE A 201 6.38 -25.37 -9.67
C ILE A 201 6.63 -26.00 -11.04
N GLU A 202 5.63 -25.95 -11.93
CA GLU A 202 5.76 -26.52 -13.27
C GLU A 202 6.86 -25.83 -14.08
N TRP A 203 6.93 -24.50 -14.01
CA TRP A 203 8.03 -23.75 -14.64
C TRP A 203 9.40 -24.14 -14.08
N LEU A 204 9.52 -24.30 -12.75
CA LEU A 204 10.78 -24.72 -12.12
C LEU A 204 11.24 -26.10 -12.60
N LYS A 205 10.31 -27.07 -12.75
CA LYS A 205 10.64 -28.40 -13.30
C LYS A 205 11.22 -28.29 -14.71
N GLN A 206 10.60 -27.48 -15.57
CA GLN A 206 11.07 -27.26 -16.95
C GLN A 206 12.47 -26.62 -16.98
N GLN A 207 12.79 -25.73 -16.03
CA GLN A 207 14.13 -25.16 -15.93
C GLN A 207 15.17 -26.21 -15.50
N ILE A 208 14.83 -27.10 -14.54
CA ILE A 208 15.73 -28.16 -14.06
C ILE A 208 16.03 -29.16 -15.19
N GLU A 209 15.00 -29.64 -15.88
CA GLU A 209 15.16 -30.58 -17.00
C GLU A 209 16.01 -29.99 -18.15
N GLY A 210 15.98 -28.67 -18.32
CA GLY A 210 16.80 -27.96 -19.29
C GLY A 210 18.29 -27.85 -18.88
N LEU A 211 18.59 -27.88 -17.59
CA LEU A 211 19.96 -27.84 -17.04
C LEU A 211 20.63 -29.22 -17.04
N ASP A 212 19.84 -30.29 -17.00
CA ASP A 212 20.31 -31.68 -17.04
C ASP A 212 20.65 -32.16 -18.47
N ARG A 213 20.57 -31.28 -19.47
CA ARG A 213 20.92 -31.53 -20.88
C ARG A 213 22.17 -30.76 -21.30
#